data_AF-A0ABD1N523-F1
#
_entry.id   AF-A0ABD1N523-F1
#
_cell.length_a   1.000
_cell.length_b   1.000
_cell.length_c   1.000
_cell.angle_alpha   90.00
_cell.angle_beta   90.00
_cell.angle_gamma   90.00
#
_symmetry.space_group_name_H-M   'P 1'
#
loop_
_entity.id
_entity.type
_entity.pdbx_description
1 polymer ?
#
loop_
_entity_poly.entity_id
_entity_poly.type
_entity_poly.pdbx_seq_one_letter_code
_entity_poly.pdbx_strand_id
1 'polypeptide(L)'
;MANACLFPLDPKHLIDAFVINIGDTFMALTNGLYRSCLHRVLVNDKKNRKSLAFFIKPKSDKIVSPPEELLVDMKIKGIILDFTWA
;
A
#
# COMPACT_ATOMS: atom_id res chain seq x y z
N MET A 1 -15.07 -6.55 -15.54
CA MET A 1 -15.23 -6.16 -14.12
C MET A 1 -14.60 -7.25 -13.28
N ALA A 2 -13.47 -6.99 -12.62
CA ALA A 2 -12.80 -8.00 -11.80
C ALA A 2 -13.62 -8.25 -10.53
N ASN A 3 -13.89 -9.51 -10.20
CA ASN A 3 -14.57 -9.90 -8.97
C ASN A 3 -13.67 -9.53 -7.78
N ALA A 4 -14.01 -8.48 -7.05
CA ALA A 4 -13.31 -8.13 -5.81
C ALA A 4 -13.77 -9.08 -4.69
N CYS A 5 -13.10 -10.22 -4.55
CA CYS A 5 -13.23 -11.09 -3.38
C CYS A 5 -12.38 -10.56 -2.23
N LEU A 6 -12.94 -10.56 -1.02
CA LEU A 6 -12.18 -10.29 0.20
C LEU A 6 -11.44 -11.55 0.62
N PHE A 7 -10.13 -11.46 0.78
CA PHE A 7 -9.31 -12.54 1.30
C PHE A 7 -9.08 -12.32 2.80
N PRO A 8 -9.56 -13.22 3.68
CA PRO A 8 -9.32 -13.10 5.11
C PRO A 8 -7.84 -13.38 5.41
N LEU A 9 -7.17 -12.41 6.02
CA LEU A 9 -5.87 -12.63 6.64
C LEU A 9 -6.11 -13.17 8.05
N ASP A 10 -5.77 -14.43 8.31
CA ASP A 10 -5.79 -15.01 9.66
C ASP A 10 -4.37 -15.07 10.25
N PRO A 11 -3.93 -14.04 11.00
CA PRO A 11 -2.60 -14.04 11.60
C PRO A 11 -2.49 -14.96 12.82
N LYS A 12 -3.54 -15.70 13.22
CA LYS A 12 -3.49 -16.55 14.43
C LYS A 12 -2.38 -17.60 14.41
N HIS A 13 -1.89 -17.98 13.23
CA HIS A 13 -0.82 -18.96 13.06
C HIS A 13 0.56 -18.33 12.84
N LEU A 14 0.63 -17.00 12.80
CA LEU A 14 1.88 -16.24 12.63
C LEU A 14 2.21 -15.55 13.95
N ILE A 15 3.13 -16.15 14.71
CA ILE A 15 3.65 -15.59 15.95
C ILE A 15 4.74 -14.56 15.58
N ASP A 16 4.74 -13.43 16.27
CA ASP A 16 5.74 -12.35 16.11
C ASP A 16 5.91 -11.84 14.68
N ALA A 17 4.79 -11.69 13.96
CA ALA A 17 4.76 -11.22 12.59
C ALA A 17 4.09 -9.84 12.45
N PHE A 18 4.54 -9.10 11.43
CA PHE A 18 3.88 -7.89 10.96
C PHE A 18 3.15 -8.15 9.65
N VAL A 19 2.00 -7.49 9.48
CA VAL A 19 1.36 -7.34 8.17
C VAL A 19 1.81 -6.02 7.58
N ILE A 20 2.42 -6.07 6.40
CA ILE A 20 2.89 -4.89 5.66
C ILE A 20 2.01 -4.74 4.42
N ASN A 21 1.40 -3.57 4.25
CA ASN A 21 0.66 -3.22 3.04
C ASN A 21 1.31 -2.01 2.35
N ILE A 22 1.12 -1.95 1.03
CA ILE A 22 1.54 -0.82 0.20
C ILE A 22 0.42 0.23 0.19
N GLY A 23 0.80 1.50 0.34
CA GLY A 23 -0.11 2.65 0.21
C GLY A 23 0.06 3.38 -1.11
N ASP A 24 -0.86 4.29 -1.40
CA ASP A 24 -0.94 5.01 -2.68
C ASP A 24 0.35 5.76 -3.02
N THR A 25 0.99 6.36 -2.02
CA THR A 25 2.25 7.10 -2.21
C THR A 25 3.38 6.21 -2.74
N PHE A 26 3.45 4.95 -2.33
CA PHE A 26 4.48 4.03 -2.80
C PHE A 26 4.10 3.38 -4.15
N MET A 27 2.81 3.16 -4.38
CA MET A 27 2.30 2.84 -5.72
C MET A 27 2.66 3.95 -6.72
N ALA A 28 2.51 5.22 -6.32
CA ALA A 28 2.94 6.38 -7.09
C ALA A 28 4.44 6.38 -7.38
N LEU A 29 5.25 6.25 -6.33
CA LEU A 29 6.71 6.19 -6.43
C LEU A 29 7.20 5.08 -7.37
N THR A 30 6.46 4.00 -7.52
CA THR A 30 6.85 2.87 -8.37
C THR A 30 6.14 2.84 -9.72
N ASN A 31 5.51 3.96 -10.11
CA ASN A 31 4.75 4.09 -11.35
C ASN A 31 3.70 2.96 -11.54
N GLY A 32 3.11 2.49 -10.43
CA GLY A 32 2.11 1.44 -10.42
C GLY A 32 2.66 0.01 -10.46
N LEU A 33 3.98 -0.23 -10.36
CA LEU A 33 4.56 -1.56 -10.22
C LEU A 33 3.98 -2.30 -9.02
N TYR A 34 3.95 -1.63 -7.87
CA TYR A 34 3.29 -2.14 -6.67
C TYR A 34 1.90 -1.56 -6.53
N ARG A 35 0.97 -2.36 -6.02
CA ARG A 35 -0.45 -2.00 -5.90
C ARG A 35 -0.80 -1.62 -4.48
N SER A 36 -1.45 -0.47 -4.34
CA SER A 36 -2.18 -0.11 -3.13
C SER A 36 -3.53 -0.83 -3.14
N CYS A 37 -3.72 -1.78 -2.22
CA CYS A 37 -4.89 -2.64 -2.19
C CYS A 37 -5.91 -2.16 -1.15
N LEU A 38 -7.19 -2.23 -1.53
CA LEU A 38 -8.29 -2.04 -0.59
C LEU A 38 -8.23 -3.11 0.51
N HIS A 39 -8.35 -2.68 1.75
CA HIS A 39 -8.35 -3.52 2.93
C HIS A 39 -9.40 -3.01 3.92
N ARG A 40 -9.99 -3.92 4.69
CA ARG A 40 -10.97 -3.58 5.73
C ARG A 40 -10.78 -4.43 6.97
N VAL A 41 -11.08 -3.86 8.13
CA VAL A 41 -11.10 -4.60 9.40
C VAL A 41 -12.53 -5.01 9.71
N LEU A 42 -12.74 -6.30 9.99
CA LEU A 42 -14.03 -6.82 10.41
C LEU A 42 -14.18 -6.71 11.93
N VAL A 43 -15.37 -6.32 12.38
CA VAL A 43 -15.77 -6.42 13.79
C VAL A 43 -16.24 -7.84 14.10
N ASN A 44 -16.12 -8.24 15.37
CA ASN A 44 -16.64 -9.52 15.86
C ASN A 44 -17.17 -9.36 17.29
N ASP A 45 -18.08 -10.23 17.68
CA ASP A 45 -18.74 -10.27 18.99
C ASP A 45 -18.10 -11.27 19.97
N LYS A 46 -17.10 -12.04 19.51
CA LYS A 46 -16.53 -13.17 20.26
C LYS A 46 -15.32 -12.79 21.12
N LYS A 47 -14.44 -11.94 20.59
CA LYS A 47 -13.17 -11.60 21.24
C LYS A 47 -12.72 -10.19 20.90
N ASN A 48 -12.26 -9.48 21.93
CA ASN A 48 -11.60 -8.20 21.79
C ASN A 48 -10.30 -8.33 20.98
N ARG A 49 -10.12 -7.47 19.98
CA ARG A 49 -8.90 -7.36 19.17
C ARG A 49 -8.33 -5.96 19.31
N LYS A 50 -7.04 -5.86 19.60
CA LYS A 50 -6.27 -4.61 19.54
C LYS A 50 -5.23 -4.74 18.43
N SER A 51 -5.01 -3.65 17.70
CA SER A 51 -3.96 -3.55 16.68
C SER A 51 -3.38 -2.15 16.69
N LEU A 52 -2.09 -2.05 16.41
CA LEU A 52 -1.39 -0.78 16.21
C LEU A 52 -0.91 -0.73 14.77
N ALA A 53 -1.12 0.40 14.10
CA ALA A 53 -0.64 0.64 12.75
C ALA A 53 0.47 1.70 12.78
N PHE A 54 1.53 1.47 12.01
CA PHE A 54 2.60 2.42 11.80
C PHE A 54 2.65 2.81 10.32
N PHE A 55 2.71 4.11 10.04
CA PHE A 55 2.71 4.63 8.68
C PHE A 55 4.06 5.25 8.37
N ILE A 56 4.73 4.72 7.34
CA ILE A 56 5.93 5.31 6.77
C ILE A 56 5.49 6.16 5.59
N LYS A 57 5.86 7.44 5.63
CA LYS A 57 5.52 8.41 4.59
C LYS A 57 6.73 9.31 4.27
N PRO A 58 6.78 9.90 3.06
CA PRO A 58 7.74 10.94 2.76
C PRO A 58 7.59 12.14 3.71
N LYS A 59 8.64 12.95 3.81
CA LYS A 59 8.51 14.28 4.41
C LYS A 59 7.62 15.15 3.51
N SER A 60 6.88 16.07 4.11
CA SER A 60 5.88 16.87 3.38
C SER A 60 6.49 17.83 2.36
N ASP A 61 7.75 18.22 2.54
CA ASP A 61 8.51 19.07 1.61
C ASP A 61 9.17 18.29 0.46
N LYS A 62 9.01 16.97 0.41
CA LYS A 62 9.65 16.12 -0.59
C LYS A 62 8.70 15.78 -1.73
N ILE A 63 9.23 15.91 -2.93
CA ILE A 63 8.57 15.48 -4.16
C ILE A 63 8.64 13.96 -4.24
N VAL A 64 7.51 13.33 -4.53
CA VAL A 64 7.39 11.92 -4.86
C VAL A 64 7.35 11.81 -6.38
N SER A 65 8.40 11.24 -6.96
CA SER A 65 8.55 11.04 -8.40
C SER A 65 9.11 9.64 -8.67
N PRO A 66 8.65 8.92 -9.70
CA PRO A 66 9.22 7.61 -10.01
C PRO A 66 10.71 7.67 -10.37
N PRO A 67 11.55 6.73 -9.88
CA PRO A 67 12.93 6.59 -10.32
C PRO A 67 13.03 6.36 -11.84
N GLU A 68 14.03 6.96 -12.49
CA GLU A 68 14.20 6.90 -13.95
C GLU A 68 14.35 5.47 -14.46
N GLU A 69 14.98 4.58 -13.70
CA GLU A 69 15.19 3.18 -14.05
C GLU A 69 13.86 2.45 -14.25
N LEU A 70 12.84 2.79 -13.46
CA LEU A 70 11.51 2.21 -13.58
C LEU A 70 10.74 2.74 -14.79
N LEU A 71 11.14 3.87 -15.36
CA LEU A 71 10.51 4.46 -16.56
C LEU A 71 11.07 3.87 -17.86
N VAL A 72 12.30 3.35 -17.84
CA VAL A 72 12.95 2.74 -19.02
C VAL A 72 12.41 1.33 -19.29
N ASP A 73 12.28 0.52 -18.24
CA ASP A 73 11.82 -0.87 -18.35
C ASP A 73 10.31 -0.99 -18.58
N MET A 74 9.56 -0.04 -18.04
CA MET A 74 8.13 0.05 -18.27
C MET A 74 7.91 0.84 -19.55
N LYS A 75 7.53 0.17 -20.66
CA LYS A 75 6.89 0.81 -21.83
C LYS A 75 5.53 1.46 -21.49
N ILE A 76 5.30 1.81 -20.22
CA ILE A 76 4.15 2.50 -19.67
C ILE A 76 4.47 4.00 -19.75
N LYS A 77 4.01 4.63 -20.84
CA LYS A 77 4.03 6.09 -20.94
C LYS A 77 3.04 6.68 -19.93
N GLY A 78 3.58 7.04 -18.76
CA GLY A 78 3.13 8.03 -17.78
C GLY A 78 1.72 7.90 -17.19
N ILE A 79 1.59 7.91 -15.85
CA ILE A 79 0.28 8.22 -15.22
C ILE A 79 0.41 9.09 -13.95
N ILE A 80 1.45 8.95 -13.13
CA ILE A 80 1.45 9.60 -11.81
C ILE A 80 2.38 10.81 -11.82
N LEU A 81 1.77 11.99 -11.69
CA LEU A 81 2.46 13.29 -11.65
C LEU A 81 3.29 13.42 -10.38
N ASP A 82 4.36 14.20 -10.45
CA ASP A 82 5.13 14.59 -9.29
C ASP A 82 4.26 15.36 -8.30
N PHE A 83 4.30 14.98 -7.03
CA PHE A 83 3.55 15.67 -5.98
C PHE A 83 4.32 15.70 -4.66
N THR A 84 3.99 16.68 -3.82
CA THR A 84 4.38 16.71 -2.41
C THR A 84 3.32 16.05 -1.55
N TRP A 85 3.74 15.35 -0.49
CA TRP A 85 2.82 14.76 0.48
C TRP A 85 2.27 15.87 1.41
N ALA A 86 1.17 16.50 1.04
CA ALA A 86 0.50 17.57 1.80
C ALA A 86 -0.73 17.07 2.54
#